data_AF-A0A945JTB2-F1
#
_entry.id   AF-A0A945JTB2-F1
#
_cell.length_a   1.000
_cell.length_b   1.000
_cell.length_c   1.000
_cell.angle_alpha   90.00
_cell.angle_beta   90.00
_cell.angle_gamma   90.00
#
_symmetry.space_group_name_H-M   'P 1'
#
loop_
_entity.id
_entity.type
_entity.pdbx_description
1 polymer ?
#
loop_
_entity_poly.entity_id
_entity_poly.type
_entity_poly.pdbx_seq_one_letter_code
_entity_poly.pdbx_strand_id
1 'polypeptide(L)'
;MSEHYTPISCAFHDRLEAAAVTGKPCELVYRDADDTQATAVVRITDVFTHEGAEYITTHPSGKIRLDRIVSLDGAPLPPAS
;
A
#
# COMPACT_ATOMS: atom_id res chain seq x y z
N MET A 1 0.45 -4.47 21.28
CA MET A 1 -0.64 -5.34 20.79
C MET A 1 -0.38 -5.51 19.31
N SER A 2 -0.10 -6.74 18.86
CA SER A 2 0.18 -7.05 17.46
C SER A 2 -1.08 -6.78 16.64
N GLU A 3 -1.06 -5.72 15.83
CA GLU A 3 -2.13 -5.38 14.91
C GLU A 3 -2.25 -6.51 13.88
N HIS A 4 -3.32 -7.31 13.99
CA HIS A 4 -3.56 -8.46 13.13
C HIS A 4 -3.60 -8.00 11.66
N TYR A 5 -2.71 -8.57 10.86
CA TYR A 5 -2.65 -8.30 9.43
C TYR A 5 -3.92 -8.81 8.73
N THR A 6 -4.52 -7.96 7.89
CA THR A 6 -5.63 -8.34 7.02
C THR A 6 -5.09 -8.50 5.59
N PRO A 7 -5.10 -9.70 5.00
CA PRO A 7 -4.66 -9.91 3.62
C PRO A 7 -5.42 -9.01 2.64
N ILE A 8 -4.73 -8.54 1.62
CA ILE A 8 -5.35 -7.80 0.52
C ILE A 8 -5.67 -8.72 -0.65
N SER A 9 -6.59 -8.31 -1.53
CA SER A 9 -6.88 -9.09 -2.74
C SER A 9 -5.66 -9.20 -3.67
N CYS A 10 -5.46 -10.36 -4.30
CA CYS A 10 -4.37 -10.56 -5.27
C CYS A 10 -4.37 -9.52 -6.40
N ALA A 11 -5.54 -9.15 -6.91
CA ALA A 11 -5.65 -8.16 -7.98
C ALA A 11 -5.10 -6.77 -7.58
N PHE A 12 -5.22 -6.40 -6.30
CA PHE A 12 -4.66 -5.16 -5.79
C PHE A 12 -3.16 -5.28 -5.55
N HIS A 13 -2.70 -6.45 -5.10
CA HIS A 13 -1.27 -6.77 -4.99
C HIS A 13 -0.58 -6.64 -6.36
N ASP A 14 -1.12 -7.26 -7.40
CA ASP A 14 -0.58 -7.19 -8.78
C ASP A 14 -0.49 -5.74 -9.28
N ARG A 15 -1.45 -4.89 -8.90
CA ARG A 15 -1.43 -3.46 -9.23
C ARG A 15 -0.28 -2.74 -8.55
N LEU A 16 0.00 -3.04 -7.29
CA LEU A 16 1.13 -2.48 -6.55
C LEU A 16 2.46 -2.94 -7.15
N GLU A 17 2.57 -4.21 -7.53
CA GLU A 17 3.75 -4.74 -8.22
C GLU A 17 3.96 -4.04 -9.58
N ALA A 18 2.90 -3.88 -10.38
CA ALA A 18 2.97 -3.15 -11.64
C ALA A 18 3.39 -1.67 -11.43
N ALA A 19 2.88 -1.03 -10.37
CA ALA A 19 3.31 0.32 -10.01
C ALA A 19 4.80 0.37 -9.63
N ALA A 20 5.30 -0.62 -8.88
CA ALA A 20 6.72 -0.73 -8.54
C ALA A 20 7.61 -0.91 -9.79
N VAL A 21 7.19 -1.79 -10.71
CA VAL A 21 7.90 -2.04 -11.98
C VAL A 21 7.94 -0.80 -12.86
N THR A 22 6.83 -0.07 -12.96
CA THR A 22 6.77 1.14 -13.80
C THR A 22 7.46 2.35 -13.17
N GLY A 23 7.53 2.40 -11.83
CA GLY A 23 8.14 3.49 -11.06
C GLY A 23 7.50 4.86 -11.31
N LYS A 24 6.27 4.90 -11.84
CA LYS A 24 5.55 6.15 -12.13
C LYS A 24 5.06 6.79 -10.83
N PRO A 25 4.96 8.13 -10.79
CA PRO A 25 4.26 8.80 -9.69
C PRO A 25 2.79 8.36 -9.68
N CYS A 26 2.31 7.97 -8.50
CA CYS A 26 0.93 7.55 -8.25
C CYS A 26 0.39 8.32 -7.04
N GLU A 27 -0.91 8.61 -7.04
CA GLU A 27 -1.61 9.08 -5.85
C GLU A 27 -1.91 7.90 -4.93
N LEU A 28 -1.37 7.93 -3.73
CA LEU A 28 -1.60 6.94 -2.70
C LEU A 28 -2.41 7.56 -1.57
N VAL A 29 -3.51 6.92 -1.22
CA VAL A 29 -4.31 7.24 -0.03
C VAL A 29 -4.14 6.08 0.95
N TYR A 30 -3.76 6.38 2.18
CA TYR A 30 -3.48 5.39 3.21
C TYR A 30 -3.84 5.90 4.61
N ARG A 31 -3.91 5.00 5.59
CA ARG A 31 -4.05 5.35 7.00
C ARG A 31 -2.69 5.43 7.67
N ASP A 32 -2.37 6.58 8.26
CA ASP A 32 -1.15 6.80 9.02
C ASP A 32 -1.19 6.09 10.39
N ALA A 33 -0.18 6.34 11.24
CA ALA A 33 -0.07 5.71 12.56
C ALA A 33 -1.23 6.07 13.53
N ASP A 34 -1.91 7.20 13.31
CA ASP A 34 -3.03 7.67 14.12
C ASP A 34 -4.39 7.24 13.52
N ASP A 35 -4.38 6.29 12.58
CA ASP A 35 -5.53 5.83 11.78
C ASP A 35 -6.22 6.96 10.98
N THR A 36 -5.50 8.05 10.73
CA THR A 36 -5.98 9.18 9.95
C THR A 36 -5.66 8.99 8.47
N GLN A 37 -6.61 9.34 7.60
CA GLN A 37 -6.41 9.24 6.17
C GLN A 37 -5.45 10.33 5.68
N ALA A 38 -4.35 9.90 5.06
CA ALA A 38 -3.36 10.74 4.42
C ALA A 38 -3.33 10.46 2.90
N THR A 39 -3.04 11.51 2.12
CA THR A 39 -2.85 11.42 0.67
C THR A 39 -1.46 11.90 0.32
N ALA A 40 -0.74 11.14 -0.51
CA ALA A 40 0.58 11.51 -0.99
C ALA A 40 0.78 11.08 -2.45
N VAL A 41 1.51 11.89 -3.23
CA VAL A 41 2.02 11.47 -4.53
C VAL A 41 3.38 10.83 -4.32
N VAL A 42 3.49 9.55 -4.65
CA VAL A 42 4.68 8.74 -4.37
C VAL A 42 5.10 7.92 -5.59
N ARG A 43 6.34 7.45 -5.59
CA ARG A 43 6.76 6.33 -6.44
C ARG A 43 6.87 5.10 -5.58
N ILE A 44 6.17 4.03 -5.96
CA ILE A 44 6.37 2.71 -5.35
C ILE A 44 7.67 2.16 -5.91
N THR A 45 8.56 1.71 -5.03
CA THR A 45 9.87 1.17 -5.41
C THR A 45 9.98 -0.33 -5.18
N ASP A 46 9.17 -0.87 -4.27
CA ASP A 46 9.19 -2.30 -3.93
C ASP A 46 7.89 -2.75 -3.26
N VAL A 47 7.56 -4.03 -3.38
CA VAL A 47 6.45 -4.72 -2.70
C VAL A 47 7.01 -5.98 -2.06
N PHE A 48 6.84 -6.15 -0.74
CA PHE A 48 7.50 -7.23 -0.01
C PHE A 48 6.74 -7.66 1.25
N THR A 49 7.01 -8.90 1.68
CA THR A 49 6.50 -9.44 2.94
C THR A 49 7.54 -9.33 4.05
N HIS A 50 7.14 -8.88 5.23
CA HIS A 50 7.99 -8.80 6.41
C HIS A 50 7.20 -9.12 7.67
N GLU A 51 7.72 -10.03 8.50
CA GLU A 51 7.10 -10.44 9.79
C GLU A 51 5.60 -10.80 9.69
N GLY A 52 5.19 -11.44 8.59
CA GLY A 52 3.81 -11.91 8.40
C GLY A 52 2.81 -10.85 7.93
N ALA A 53 3.30 -9.67 7.50
CA ALA A 53 2.50 -8.64 6.85
C ALA A 53 3.15 -8.20 5.53
N GLU A 54 2.35 -7.61 4.65
CA GLU A 54 2.79 -7.11 3.35
C GLU A 54 2.97 -5.59 3.38
N TYR A 55 3.97 -5.10 2.65
CA TYR A 55 4.38 -3.70 2.64
C TYR A 55 4.76 -3.24 1.24
N ILE A 56 4.63 -1.94 1.00
CA ILE A 56 5.32 -1.22 -0.08
C ILE A 56 6.43 -0.34 0.49
N THR A 57 7.52 -0.19 -0.26
CA THR A 57 8.45 0.93 -0.08
C THR A 57 8.13 2.00 -1.10
N THR A 58 8.16 3.25 -0.67
CA THR A 58 7.83 4.41 -1.49
C THR A 58 8.88 5.50 -1.33
N HIS A 59 9.05 6.30 -2.38
CA HIS A 59 9.82 7.54 -2.33
C HIS A 59 8.89 8.74 -2.58
N PRO A 60 8.87 9.75 -1.69
CA PRO A 60 9.70 9.93 -0.49
C PRO A 60 9.12 9.33 0.80
N SER A 61 7.92 8.72 0.78
CA SER A 61 7.12 8.46 1.99
C SER A 61 7.53 7.23 2.82
N GLY A 62 8.53 6.45 2.40
CA GLY A 62 9.05 5.32 3.17
C GLY A 62 8.17 4.07 3.06
N LYS A 63 8.02 3.33 4.17
CA LYS A 63 7.34 2.02 4.20
C LYS A 63 5.88 2.14 4.62
N ILE A 64 4.97 1.57 3.83
CA ILE A 64 3.53 1.56 4.10
C ILE A 64 3.01 0.11 4.06
N ARG A 65 2.22 -0.27 5.07
CA ARG A 65 1.53 -1.57 5.12
C ARG A 65 0.40 -1.64 4.11
N LEU A 66 0.26 -2.76 3.39
CA LEU A 66 -0.76 -2.87 2.34
C LEU A 66 -2.18 -2.79 2.88
N ASP A 67 -2.41 -3.36 4.07
CA ASP A 67 -3.71 -3.34 4.75
C ASP A 67 -4.08 -1.96 5.33
N ARG A 68 -3.16 -0.98 5.27
CA ARG A 68 -3.45 0.43 5.56
C ARG A 68 -3.71 1.26 4.32
N ILE A 69 -3.60 0.70 3.11
CA ILE A 69 -3.90 1.40 1.87
C ILE A 69 -5.41 1.54 1.71
N VAL A 70 -5.86 2.74 1.37
CA VAL A 70 -7.25 3.04 1.05
C VAL A 70 -7.47 3.01 -0.45
N SER A 71 -6.58 3.63 -1.23
CA SER A 71 -6.64 3.60 -2.70
C SER A 71 -5.30 3.93 -3.36
N LEU A 72 -5.13 3.46 -4.59
CA LEU A 72 -4.01 3.82 -5.48
C LEU A 72 -4.56 4.37 -6.81
N ASP A 73 -4.22 5.60 -7.17
CA ASP A 73 -4.72 6.31 -8.37
C ASP A 73 -6.25 6.23 -8.49
N GLY A 74 -6.94 6.53 -7.39
CA GLY A 74 -8.41 6.51 -7.29
C GLY A 74 -9.06 5.12 -7.28
N ALA A 75 -8.29 4.04 -7.44
CA ALA A 75 -8.84 2.68 -7.30
C ALA A 75 -8.82 2.24 -5.82
N PRO A 76 -9.98 1.97 -5.22
CA PRO A 76 -10.05 1.58 -3.81
C PRO A 76 -9.46 0.19 -3.59
N LEU A 77 -8.90 -0.03 -2.41
CA LEU A 77 -8.59 -1.36 -1.91
C LEU A 77 -9.92 -2.12 -1.71
N PRO A 78 -10.17 -3.22 -2.44
CA PRO A 78 -11.37 -4.01 -2.22
C PRO A 78 -11.32 -4.68 -0.84
N PRO A 79 -12.48 -5.00 -0.24
CA PRO A 79 -12.51 -5.83 0.95
C PRO A 79 -11.79 -7.17 0.66
N ALA A 80 -11.11 -7.70 1.68
CA ALA A 80 -10.48 -9.02 1.60
C ALA A 80 -11.56 -10.06 1.23
N SER A 81 -11.31 -10.84 0.17
CA SER A 81 -12.18 -11.91 -0.32
C SER A 81 -12.09 -13.18 0.50
#